data_AF-A0A969WUU4-F1
#
_entry.id   AF-A0A969WUU4-F1
#
_cell.length_a   1.000
_cell.length_b   1.000
_cell.length_c   1.000
_cell.angle_alpha   90.00
_cell.angle_beta   90.00
_cell.angle_gamma   90.00
#
_symmetry.space_group_name_H-M   'P 1'
#
loop_
_entity.id
_entity.type
_entity.pdbx_description
1 polymer ?
#
loop_
_entity_poly.entity_id
_entity_poly.type
_entity_poly.pdbx_seq_one_letter_code
_entity_poly.pdbx_strand_id
1 'polypeptide(L)'
;FSVMLTEDVSEGEISSLRKRLDSMPFVKSSLFISKEEAKQQLIEDLGEDPEELLGFNPATDCIEIYLHSNYANSDSLTFVSQQIKAQTNVDDLLYRQEA
;
A
#
# COMPACT_ATOMS: atom_id res chain seq x y z
N PHE A 1 3.19 -5.30 -1.32
CA PHE A 1 1.78 -5.31 -0.85
C PHE A 1 1.38 -3.86 -0.78
N SER A 2 0.36 -3.47 -1.51
CA SER A 2 -0.12 -2.09 -1.55
C SER A 2 -1.27 -1.95 -0.56
N VAL A 3 -1.04 -1.27 0.56
CA VAL A 3 -2.06 -0.99 1.58
C VAL A 3 -2.73 0.33 1.23
N MET A 4 -4.01 0.29 0.85
CA MET A 4 -4.80 1.50 0.63
C MET A 4 -5.22 2.06 1.98
N LEU A 5 -4.96 3.34 2.21
CA LEU A 5 -5.36 4.01 3.44
C LEU A 5 -6.78 4.53 3.31
N THR A 6 -7.49 4.63 4.43
CA THR A 6 -8.78 5.33 4.48
C THR A 6 -8.61 6.82 4.14
N GLU A 7 -9.68 7.49 3.74
CA GLU A 7 -9.66 8.94 3.55
C GLU A 7 -9.38 9.65 4.89
N ASP A 8 -8.73 10.83 4.85
CA ASP A 8 -8.41 11.69 6.00
C ASP A 8 -7.44 11.12 7.07
N VAL A 9 -6.57 10.17 6.72
CA VAL A 9 -5.53 9.72 7.66
C VAL A 9 -4.45 10.80 7.82
N SER A 10 -4.23 11.24 9.06
CA SER A 10 -3.21 12.26 9.34
C SER A 10 -1.78 11.71 9.20
N GLU A 11 -0.81 12.55 8.86
CA GLU A 11 0.62 12.15 8.76
C GLU A 11 1.13 11.46 10.03
N GLY A 12 0.65 11.88 11.21
CA GLY A 12 0.99 11.25 12.48
C GLY A 12 0.47 9.82 12.62
N GLU A 13 -0.73 9.56 12.10
CA GLU A 13 -1.31 8.21 12.04
C GLU A 13 -0.62 7.35 11.00
N ILE A 14 -0.30 7.89 9.83
CA ILE A 14 0.49 7.21 8.79
C ILE A 14 1.84 6.78 9.36
N SER A 15 2.55 7.71 10.03
CA SER A 15 3.83 7.41 10.69
C SER A 15 3.70 6.31 11.74
N SER A 16 2.63 6.35 12.52
CA SER A 16 2.34 5.35 13.56
C SER A 16 2.03 3.98 12.96
N LEU A 17 1.21 3.93 11.91
CA LEU A 17 0.87 2.72 11.18
C LEU A 17 2.13 2.10 10.56
N ARG A 18 2.96 2.90 9.88
CA ARG A 18 4.24 2.44 9.32
C ARG A 18 5.14 1.82 10.38
N LYS A 19 5.34 2.50 11.52
CA LYS A 19 6.13 1.95 12.63
C LYS A 19 5.59 0.61 13.14
N ARG A 20 4.26 0.45 13.20
CA ARG A 20 3.64 -0.82 13.58
C ARG A 20 3.92 -1.90 12.53
N LEU A 21 3.73 -1.59 11.25
CA LEU A 21 4.00 -2.51 10.14
C LEU A 21 5.48 -2.92 10.12
N ASP A 22 6.41 -1.97 10.20
CA ASP A 22 7.87 -2.21 10.24
C ASP A 22 8.32 -3.01 11.47
N SER A 23 7.53 -3.03 12.55
CA SER A 23 7.81 -3.86 13.72
C SER A 23 7.38 -5.33 13.56
N MET A 24 6.60 -5.64 12.52
CA MET A 24 6.13 -7.00 12.28
C MET A 24 7.25 -7.87 11.69
N PRO A 25 7.39 -9.14 12.12
CA PRO A 25 8.52 -9.99 11.75
C PRO A 25 8.60 -10.38 10.28
N PHE A 26 7.51 -10.18 9.53
CA PHE A 26 7.42 -10.48 8.10
C PHE A 26 7.66 -9.25 7.21
N VAL A 27 7.60 -8.04 7.77
CA VAL A 27 7.82 -6.78 7.05
C VAL A 27 9.32 -6.47 7.04
N LYS A 28 9.88 -6.32 5.85
CA LYS A 28 11.26 -5.87 5.65
C LYS A 28 11.35 -4.35 5.71
N SER A 29 10.39 -3.67 5.09
CA SER A 29 10.30 -2.22 5.07
C SER A 29 8.92 -1.76 4.60
N SER A 30 8.47 -0.60 5.09
CA SER A 30 7.29 0.11 4.60
C SER A 30 7.64 1.45 3.94
N LEU A 31 7.02 1.74 2.80
CA LEU A 31 7.14 3.02 2.08
C LEU A 31 5.76 3.65 1.98
N PHE A 32 5.63 4.90 2.40
CA PHE A 32 4.42 5.68 2.16
C PHE A 32 4.51 6.32 0.79
N ILE A 33 3.43 6.22 0.02
CA ILE A 33 3.27 6.84 -1.29
C ILE A 33 2.01 7.70 -1.19
N SER A 34 2.19 9.00 -1.34
CA SER A 34 1.07 9.93 -1.35
C SER A 34 0.21 9.75 -2.59
N LYS A 35 -1.05 10.18 -2.55
CA LYS A 35 -1.96 10.19 -3.71
C LYS A 35 -1.36 10.91 -4.92
N GLU A 36 -0.55 11.94 -4.69
CA GLU A 36 0.12 12.69 -5.76
C GLU A 36 1.27 11.89 -6.38
N GLU A 37 2.10 11.24 -5.56
CA GLU A 37 3.15 10.33 -6.05
C GLU A 37 2.56 9.10 -6.75
N ALA A 38 1.51 8.51 -6.18
CA ALA A 38 0.79 7.39 -6.78
C ALA A 38 0.16 7.79 -8.12
N LYS A 39 -0.39 9.00 -8.23
CA LYS A 39 -0.86 9.55 -9.50
C LYS A 39 0.28 9.70 -10.50
N GLN A 40 1.42 10.28 -10.11
CA GLN A 40 2.58 10.43 -11.01
C GLN A 40 3.09 9.08 -11.53
N GLN A 41 3.25 8.11 -10.63
CA GLN A 41 3.65 6.75 -11.01
C GLN A 41 2.64 6.13 -11.99
N LEU A 42 1.34 6.32 -11.73
CA LEU A 42 0.29 5.82 -12.61
C LEU A 42 0.31 6.49 -13.99
N ILE A 43 0.63 7.78 -14.07
CA ILE A 43 0.82 8.50 -15.35
C ILE A 43 2.02 7.93 -16.10
N GLU A 44 3.12 7.66 -15.40
CA GLU A 44 4.31 7.07 -16.03
C GLU A 44 4.04 5.66 -16.56
N ASP A 45 3.27 4.85 -15.81
CA ASP A 45 2.89 3.48 -16.21
C ASP A 45 1.85 3.45 -17.34
N LEU A 46 0.86 4.37 -17.34
CA LEU A 46 -0.18 4.43 -18.37
C LEU A 46 0.23 5.25 -19.61
N GLY A 47 1.18 6.18 -19.45
CA GLY A 47 1.60 7.13 -20.48
C GLY A 47 0.69 8.36 -20.64
N GLU A 48 -0.41 8.45 -19.90
CA GLU A 48 -1.38 9.55 -19.96
C GLU A 48 -2.05 9.79 -18.59
N ASP A 49 -2.65 10.96 -18.39
CA ASP A 49 -3.29 11.30 -17.11
C ASP A 49 -4.56 10.47 -16.87
N PRO A 50 -4.66 9.73 -15.74
CA PRO A 50 -5.83 8.91 -15.46
C PRO A 50 -7.10 9.74 -15.28
N GLU A 51 -7.01 11.02 -14.87
CA GLU A 51 -8.17 11.90 -14.79
C GLU A 51 -8.68 12.29 -16.18
N GLU A 52 -7.79 12.47 -17.15
CA GLU A 52 -8.16 12.75 -18.53
C GLU A 52 -8.82 11.52 -19.20
N LEU A 53 -8.37 10.31 -18.82
CA LEU A 53 -8.91 9.05 -19.32
C LEU A 53 -10.22 8.63 -18.66
N LEU A 54 -10.31 8.75 -17.33
CA LEU A 54 -11.39 8.19 -16.51
C LEU A 54 -12.38 9.26 -16.00
N GLY A 55 -12.02 10.54 -16.08
CA GLY A 55 -12.78 11.67 -15.53
C GLY A 55 -12.66 11.85 -14.01
N PHE A 56 -11.81 11.07 -13.34
CA PHE A 56 -11.52 11.15 -11.90
C PHE A 56 -10.14 10.60 -11.58
N ASN A 57 -9.56 10.99 -10.43
CA ASN A 57 -8.28 10.47 -9.97
C ASN A 57 -8.47 9.16 -9.19
N PRO A 58 -8.02 8.00 -9.69
CA PRO A 58 -8.10 6.74 -8.96
C PRO A 58 -7.00 6.58 -7.90
N ALA A 59 -5.99 7.46 -7.86
CA ALA A 59 -4.88 7.36 -6.93
C ALA A 59 -5.29 7.83 -5.53
N THR A 60 -4.95 7.02 -4.53
CA THR A 60 -5.14 7.33 -3.11
C THR A 60 -3.82 7.19 -2.38
N ASP A 61 -3.77 7.71 -1.15
CA ASP A 61 -2.66 7.48 -0.25
C ASP A 61 -2.54 5.98 0.05
N CYS A 62 -1.33 5.44 -0.10
CA CYS A 62 -1.07 4.03 0.14
C CYS A 62 0.29 3.79 0.81
N ILE A 63 0.43 2.61 1.43
CA ILE A 63 1.70 2.14 1.99
C ILE A 63 2.12 0.88 1.23
N GLU A 64 3.26 0.96 0.56
CA GLU A 64 3.93 -0.21 0.01
C GLU A 64 4.68 -0.96 1.10
N ILE A 65 4.28 -2.21 1.33
CA ILE A 65 4.95 -3.13 2.24
C ILE A 65 5.80 -4.10 1.41
N TYR A 66 7.09 -4.08 1.70
CA TYR A 66 8.06 -5.06 1.22
C TYR A 66 8.22 -6.15 2.27
N LEU A 67 7.99 -7.40 1.88
CA LEU A 67 8.15 -8.54 2.77
C LEU A 67 9.56 -9.12 2.73
N HIS A 68 9.94 -9.79 3.81
CA HIS A 68 11.05 -10.71 3.77
C HIS A 68 10.73 -11.89 2.85
N SER A 69 11.69 -12.31 2.03
CA SER A 69 11.51 -13.41 1.06
C SER A 69 11.02 -14.72 1.70
N ASN A 70 11.36 -14.95 2.97
CA ASN A 70 10.91 -16.12 3.74
C ASN A 70 9.38 -16.17 3.93
N TYR A 71 8.68 -15.03 3.80
CA TYR A 71 7.23 -14.90 3.95
C TYR A 71 6.50 -14.68 2.62
N ALA A 72 7.20 -14.78 1.49
CA ALA A 72 6.63 -14.66 0.14
C ALA A 72 6.12 -16.00 -0.41
N ASN A 73 5.49 -16.82 0.44
CA ASN A 73 4.85 -18.08 0.07
C ASN A 73 3.33 -17.99 0.30
N SER A 74 2.52 -18.72 -0.47
CA SER A 74 1.05 -18.58 -0.51
C SER A 74 0.37 -18.63 0.88
N ASP A 75 0.78 -19.54 1.75
CA ASP A 75 0.27 -19.64 3.12
C ASP A 75 0.62 -18.40 3.96
N SER A 76 1.89 -17.96 3.89
CA SER A 76 2.35 -16.77 4.59
C SER A 76 1.71 -15.49 4.05
N LEU A 77 1.46 -15.38 2.73
CA LEU A 77 0.78 -14.24 2.13
C LEU A 77 -0.65 -14.10 2.66
N THR A 78 -1.36 -15.21 2.82
CA THR A 78 -2.70 -15.22 3.40
C THR A 78 -2.68 -14.76 4.87
N PHE A 79 -1.73 -15.26 5.66
CA PHE A 79 -1.57 -14.82 7.05
C PHE A 79 -1.20 -13.34 7.14
N VAL A 80 -0.22 -12.90 6.36
CA VAL A 80 0.27 -11.52 6.35
C VAL A 80 -0.82 -10.55 5.92
N SER A 81 -1.57 -10.88 4.87
CA SER A 81 -2.68 -10.03 4.42
C SER A 81 -3.76 -9.85 5.48
N GLN A 82 -4.13 -10.91 6.20
CA GLN A 82 -5.05 -10.84 7.34
C GLN A 82 -4.52 -9.91 8.44
N GLN A 83 -3.24 -10.03 8.81
CA GLN A 83 -2.62 -9.21 9.85
C GLN A 83 -2.55 -7.72 9.48
N ILE A 84 -2.27 -7.42 8.21
CA ILE A 84 -2.23 -6.04 7.70
C ILE A 84 -3.64 -5.46 7.62
N LYS A 85 -4.62 -6.21 7.10
CA LYS A 85 -6.03 -5.78 7.06
C LYS A 85 -6.64 -5.55 8.44
N ALA A 86 -6.11 -6.20 9.48
CA ALA A 86 -6.53 -5.97 10.86
C ALA A 86 -6.00 -4.66 11.47
N GLN A 87 -5.10 -3.95 10.80
CA GLN A 87 -4.61 -2.65 11.28
C GLN A 87 -5.68 -1.56 11.09
N THR A 88 -5.69 -0.59 12.01
CA THR A 88 -6.53 0.61 11.90
C THR A 88 -6.05 1.48 10.74
N ASN A 89 -6.96 2.19 10.06
CA ASN A 89 -6.70 3.09 8.94
C ASN A 89 -6.27 2.38 7.63
N VAL A 90 -6.58 1.08 7.52
CA VAL A 90 -6.45 0.30 6.29
C VAL A 90 -7.83 0.12 5.68
N ASP A 91 -8.00 0.57 4.43
CA ASP A 91 -9.24 0.42 3.66
C ASP A 91 -9.22 -0.87 2.84
N ASP A 92 -8.19 -1.02 2.01
CA ASP A 92 -7.99 -2.20 1.17
C ASP A 92 -6.51 -2.63 1.16
N LEU A 93 -6.26 -3.85 0.68
CA LEU A 93 -4.93 -4.40 0.52
C LEU A 93 -4.84 -5.15 -0.81
N LEU A 94 -4.03 -4.61 -1.72
CA LEU A 94 -3.68 -5.29 -2.95
C LEU A 94 -2.36 -6.06 -2.80
N TYR A 95 -2.37 -7.29 -3.30
CA TYR A 95 -1.15 -8.05 -3.54
C TYR A 95 -0.87 -8.04 -5.04
N ARG A 96 0.15 -7.28 -5.46
CA ARG A 96 0.68 -7.37 -6.81
C ARG A 96 1.65 -8.54 -6.85
N GLN A 97 1.19 -9.67 -7.37
CA GLN A 97 2.10 -10.72 -7.81
C GLN A 97 2.73 -10.20 -9.10
N GLU A 98 4.00 -9.82 -9.06
CA GLU A 98 4.76 -9.60 -10.29
C GLU A 98 4.71 -10.92 -11.07
N ALA A 99 4.05 -10.90 -12.23
CA ALA A 99 3.83 -12.04 -13.10
C ALA A 99 5.01 -12.25 -14.05
#